data_AF-A0A966WNV8-F1
#
_entry.id   AF-A0A966WNV8-F1
#
_cell.length_a   1.000
_cell.length_b   1.000
_cell.length_c   1.000
_cell.angle_alpha   90.00
_cell.angle_beta   90.00
_cell.angle_gamma   90.00
#
_symmetry.space_group_name_H-M   'P 1'
#
loop_
_entity.id
_entity.type
_entity.pdbx_description
1 polymer ?
#
loop_
_entity_poly.entity_id
_entity_poly.type
_entity_poly.pdbx_seq_one_letter_code
_entity_poly.pdbx_strand_id
1 'polypeptide(L)'
;MSQRGHGQVSIEALDLEAGTGTIVARHSAFALGYGPEAGRCVCYVFQGSFAGGMGYLLECAGRTGEPVCHEMACAASGATECRLELRCEAVG
;
A
#
# COMPACT_ATOMS: atom_id res chain seq x y z
N MET A 1 -8.20 5.70 4.12
CA MET A 1 -7.98 4.50 4.96
C MET A 1 -8.03 4.83 6.44
N SER A 2 -7.27 5.83 6.91
CA SER A 2 -7.27 6.23 8.32
C SER A 2 -8.64 6.64 8.88
N GLN A 3 -9.41 7.44 8.13
CA GLN A 3 -10.75 7.88 8.54
C GLN A 3 -11.78 6.74 8.67
N ARG A 4 -11.47 5.55 8.12
CA ARG A 4 -12.32 4.36 8.19
C ARG A 4 -11.82 3.36 9.25
N GLY A 5 -10.84 3.74 10.06
CA GLY A 5 -10.32 2.91 11.15
C GLY A 5 -9.44 1.73 10.70
N HIS A 6 -9.04 1.65 9.43
CA HIS A 6 -8.22 0.52 8.96
C HIS A 6 -6.77 0.57 9.45
N GLY A 7 -6.28 1.74 9.88
CA GLY A 7 -4.92 1.97 10.39
C GLY A 7 -4.51 3.43 10.22
N GLN A 8 -3.43 3.85 10.87
CA GLN A 8 -2.82 5.16 10.68
C GLN A 8 -1.93 5.12 9.43
N VAL A 9 -2.48 5.59 8.31
CA VAL A 9 -1.80 5.58 7.01
C VAL A 9 -1.12 6.92 6.73
N SER A 10 0.16 6.88 6.36
CA SER A 10 0.94 8.00 5.81
C SER A 10 1.53 7.64 4.45
N ILE A 11 1.62 8.63 3.55
CA ILE A 11 2.38 8.54 2.30
C ILE A 11 3.73 9.18 2.58
N GLU A 12 4.80 8.38 2.57
CA GLU A 12 6.17 8.84 2.87
C GLU A 12 6.87 9.37 1.60
N ALA A 13 6.54 8.79 0.45
CA ALA A 13 7.03 9.25 -0.84
C ALA A 13 5.96 9.01 -1.91
N LEU A 14 5.85 9.93 -2.85
CA LEU A 14 5.00 9.80 -4.03
C LEU A 14 5.66 10.56 -5.17
N ASP A 15 6.03 9.84 -6.21
CA ASP A 15 6.49 10.40 -7.48
C ASP A 15 5.50 9.97 -8.54
N LEU A 16 4.60 10.89 -8.91
CA LEU A 16 3.62 10.61 -9.93
C LEU A 16 4.29 10.41 -11.28
N GLU A 17 5.31 11.18 -11.65
CA GLU A 17 6.00 11.06 -12.94
C GLU A 17 6.69 9.70 -13.08
N ALA A 18 7.44 9.26 -12.07
CA ALA A 18 8.03 7.93 -12.03
C ALA A 18 6.99 6.81 -11.79
N GLY A 19 5.77 7.15 -11.37
CA GLY A 19 4.72 6.19 -11.05
C GLY A 19 5.05 5.36 -9.80
N THR A 20 5.74 5.93 -8.83
CA THR A 20 6.18 5.23 -7.61
C THR A 20 5.63 5.85 -6.34
N GLY A 21 5.54 5.06 -5.28
CA GLY A 21 5.15 5.56 -3.97
C GLY A 21 5.56 4.62 -2.83
N THR A 22 5.72 5.20 -1.64
CA THR A 22 5.93 4.48 -0.39
C THR A 22 4.85 4.87 0.60
N ILE A 23 4.20 3.87 1.18
CA ILE A 23 3.13 4.04 2.15
C ILE A 23 3.51 3.29 3.43
N VAL A 24 3.26 3.93 4.57
CA VAL A 24 3.34 3.30 5.89
C VAL A 24 1.95 3.22 6.50
N ALA A 25 1.61 2.07 7.05
CA ALA A 25 0.40 1.85 7.82
C ALA A 25 0.75 1.35 9.22
N ARG A 26 0.56 2.21 10.22
CA ARG A 26 0.69 1.85 11.65
C ARG A 26 -0.64 1.39 12.20
N HIS A 27 -0.60 0.50 13.19
CA HIS A 27 -1.80 -0.04 13.83
C HIS A 27 -2.83 -0.56 12.82
N SER A 28 -2.37 -1.30 11.80
CA SER A 28 -3.25 -1.93 10.81
C SER A 28 -4.25 -2.83 11.52
N ALA A 29 -5.55 -2.58 11.32
CA ALA A 29 -6.62 -3.40 11.90
C ALA A 29 -6.50 -4.86 11.44
N PHE A 30 -6.01 -5.08 10.22
CA PHE A 30 -5.78 -6.42 9.67
C PHE A 30 -4.60 -7.10 10.37
N ALA A 31 -3.45 -6.42 10.48
CA ALA A 31 -2.29 -6.99 11.14
C ALA A 31 -2.54 -7.26 12.62
N LEU A 32 -3.27 -6.37 13.31
CA LEU A 32 -3.70 -6.55 14.70
C LEU A 32 -4.67 -7.73 14.85
N GLY A 33 -5.60 -7.90 13.91
CA GLY A 33 -6.55 -9.01 13.94
C GLY A 33 -5.91 -10.38 13.72
N TYR A 34 -4.94 -10.48 12.82
CA TYR A 34 -4.19 -11.72 12.58
C TYR A 34 -3.13 -12.00 13.66
N GLY A 35 -2.53 -10.95 14.23
CA GLY A 35 -1.45 -11.06 15.20
C GLY A 35 -0.09 -11.44 14.57
N PRO A 36 1.01 -11.34 15.35
CA PRO A 36 2.38 -11.59 14.87
C PRO A 36 2.66 -13.05 14.53
N GLU A 37 1.86 -14.00 15.03
CA GLU A 37 2.01 -15.43 14.76
C GLU A 37 1.63 -15.81 13.32
N ALA A 38 0.94 -14.94 12.59
CA ALA A 38 0.58 -15.19 11.20
C ALA A 38 1.81 -15.39 10.30
N GLY A 39 2.96 -14.79 10.65
CA GLY A 39 4.24 -15.03 9.98
C GLY A 39 4.27 -14.60 8.51
N ARG A 40 3.31 -13.76 8.08
CA ARG A 40 3.15 -13.32 6.69
C ARG A 40 2.52 -11.94 6.59
N CYS A 41 2.69 -11.30 5.43
CA CYS A 41 1.99 -10.07 5.08
C CYS A 41 0.48 -10.33 4.90
N VAL A 42 -0.36 -9.54 5.56
CA VAL A 42 -1.83 -9.72 5.56
C VAL A 42 -2.60 -8.48 5.14
N CYS A 43 -1.94 -7.37 4.83
CA CYS A 43 -2.61 -6.11 4.49
C CYS A 43 -2.94 -6.02 2.99
N TYR A 44 -3.48 -7.08 2.40
CA TYR A 44 -3.88 -7.10 0.97
C TYR A 44 -4.93 -6.04 0.63
N VAL A 45 -5.78 -5.64 1.59
CA VAL A 45 -6.74 -4.54 1.42
C VAL A 45 -6.03 -3.22 1.09
N PHE A 46 -4.89 -2.96 1.73
CA PHE A 46 -4.08 -1.77 1.44
C PHE A 46 -3.45 -1.83 0.06
N GLN A 47 -2.90 -2.98 -0.33
CA GLN A 47 -2.31 -3.18 -1.65
C GLN A 47 -3.32 -2.83 -2.77
N GLY A 48 -4.51 -3.44 -2.74
CA GLY A 48 -5.55 -3.16 -3.75
C GLY A 48 -6.03 -1.70 -3.72
N SER A 49 -6.16 -1.12 -2.52
CA SER A 49 -6.61 0.28 -2.38
C SER A 49 -5.63 1.29 -2.96
N PHE A 50 -4.32 1.12 -2.71
CA PHE A 50 -3.31 2.06 -3.20
C PHE A 50 -3.02 1.88 -4.69
N ALA A 51 -3.02 0.64 -5.19
CA ALA A 51 -2.95 0.36 -6.62
C ALA A 51 -4.10 1.05 -7.38
N GLY A 52 -5.35 0.85 -6.92
CA GLY A 52 -6.50 1.50 -7.54
C GLY A 52 -6.47 3.03 -7.45
N GLY A 53 -6.02 3.58 -6.32
CA GLY A 53 -5.84 5.03 -6.15
C GLY A 53 -4.81 5.63 -7.11
N MET A 54 -3.69 4.96 -7.32
CA MET A 54 -2.69 5.38 -8.31
C MET A 54 -3.22 5.30 -9.74
N GLY A 55 -3.96 4.24 -10.07
CA GLY A 55 -4.58 4.11 -11.39
C GLY A 55 -5.50 5.28 -11.71
N TYR A 56 -6.32 5.68 -10.75
CA TYR A 56 -7.17 6.86 -10.86
C TYR A 56 -6.36 8.16 -11.05
N LEU A 57 -5.25 8.33 -10.32
CA LEU A 57 -4.38 9.50 -10.48
C LEU A 57 -3.71 9.55 -11.85
N LEU A 58 -3.27 8.41 -12.38
CA LEU A 58 -2.70 8.31 -13.72
C LEU A 58 -3.74 8.65 -14.80
N GLU A 59 -4.95 8.10 -14.69
CA GLU A 59 -6.06 8.39 -15.61
C GLU A 59 -6.35 9.90 -15.63
N CYS A 60 -6.45 10.52 -14.45
CA CYS A 60 -6.64 11.96 -14.31
C CYS A 60 -5.49 12.79 -14.90
N ALA A 61 -4.27 12.24 -14.91
CA ALA A 61 -3.08 12.84 -15.52
C ALA A 61 -2.93 12.53 -17.02
N GLY A 62 -3.87 11.78 -17.63
CA GLY A 62 -3.78 11.36 -19.03
C GLY A 62 -2.64 10.38 -19.31
N ARG A 63 -2.22 9.61 -18.31
CA ARG A 63 -1.10 8.67 -18.39
C ARG A 63 -1.59 7.23 -18.34
N THR A 64 -0.83 6.37 -19.01
CA THR A 64 -1.03 4.92 -18.98
C THR A 64 -0.02 4.27 -18.04
N GLY A 65 -0.42 3.18 -17.39
CA GLY A 65 0.41 2.41 -16.47
C GLY A 65 -0.46 1.42 -15.72
N GLU A 66 0.11 0.28 -15.35
CA GLU A 66 -0.55 -0.72 -14.50
C GLU A 66 0.02 -0.58 -13.08
N PRO A 67 -0.67 0.08 -12.14
CA PRO A 67 -0.15 0.24 -10.79
C PRO A 67 -0.24 -1.06 -10.02
N VAL A 68 0.89 -1.47 -9.47
CA VAL A 68 1.01 -2.61 -8.57
C VAL A 68 1.50 -2.12 -7.22
N CYS A 69 0.91 -2.64 -6.14
CA CYS A 69 1.32 -2.33 -4.79
C CYS A 69 1.65 -3.61 -4.04
N HIS A 70 2.84 -3.66 -3.43
CA HIS A 70 3.32 -4.80 -2.66
C HIS A 70 3.58 -4.41 -1.21
N GLU A 71 3.15 -5.25 -0.28
CA GLU A 71 3.49 -5.12 1.14
C GLU A 71 4.88 -5.72 1.39
N MET A 72 5.86 -4.85 1.64
CA MET A 72 7.28 -5.20 1.84
C MET A 72 7.60 -5.60 3.28
N ALA A 73 6.83 -5.10 4.23
CA ALA A 73 6.94 -5.45 5.65
C ALA A 73 5.55 -5.40 6.30
N CYS A 74 5.29 -6.28 7.27
CA CYS A 74 4.01 -6.36 7.95
C CYS A 74 4.17 -6.56 9.45
N ALA A 75 3.35 -5.88 10.26
CA ALA A 75 3.32 -6.11 11.69
C ALA A 75 2.88 -7.54 12.06
N ALA A 76 2.07 -8.19 11.22
CA ALA A 76 1.68 -9.60 11.39
C ALA A 76 2.80 -10.58 11.04
N SER A 77 3.93 -10.11 10.49
CA SER A 77 5.15 -10.88 10.27
C SER A 77 6.29 -10.42 11.17
N GLY A 78 5.99 -9.69 12.25
CA GLY A 78 6.97 -9.24 13.24
C GLY A 78 7.64 -7.89 12.96
N ALA A 79 7.24 -7.15 11.92
CA ALA A 79 7.72 -5.79 11.72
C ALA A 79 7.05 -4.80 12.71
N THR A 80 7.64 -3.62 12.90
CA THR A 80 7.06 -2.56 13.75
C THR A 80 5.84 -1.89 13.11
N GLU A 81 5.82 -1.83 11.77
CA GLU A 81 4.77 -1.21 10.97
C GLU A 81 4.60 -1.94 9.64
N CYS A 82 3.46 -1.75 8.99
CA CYS A 82 3.24 -2.26 7.64
C CYS A 82 3.79 -1.25 6.63
N ARG A 83 4.66 -1.70 5.72
CA ARG A 83 5.25 -0.87 4.67
C ARG A 83 4.83 -1.40 3.30
N LEU A 84 4.31 -0.51 2.47
CA LEU A 84 3.88 -0.83 1.12
C LEU A 84 4.64 0.00 0.10
N GLU A 85 5.03 -0.64 -0.99
CA GLU A 85 5.65 0.00 -2.13
C GLU A 85 4.72 -0.09 -3.33
N LEU A 86 4.54 1.03 -3.99
CA LEU A 86 3.71 1.21 -5.15
C LEU A 86 4.62 1.50 -6.34
N ARG A 87 4.37 0.83 -7.46
CA ARG A 87 5.06 1.07 -8.74
C ARG A 87 4.10 0.88 -9.89
N CYS A 88 4.30 1.62 -10.97
CA CYS A 88 3.61 1.37 -12.23
C CYS A 88 4.46 0.43 -13.07
N GLU A 89 3.87 -0.67 -13.52
CA GLU A 89 4.49 -1.55 -14.49
C GLU A 89 4.14 -1.06 -15.90
N ALA A 90 5.06 -1.30 -16.85
CA ALA A 90 4.84 -0.92 -18.24
C ALA A 90 3.69 -1.76 -18.82
N VAL A 91 2.73 -1.09 -19.46
CA VAL A 91 1.66 -1.76 -20.19
C VAL A 91 2.27 -2.30 -21.49
N GLY A 92 2.28 -3.63 -21.65
CA GLY A 92 2.77 -4.31 -22.84
C GLY A 92 1.83 -4.23 -24.04
#